data_AF-A3IZQ7-F1
#
_entry.id   AF-A3IZQ7-F1
#
_cell.length_a   1.000
_cell.length_b   1.000
_cell.length_c   1.000
_cell.angle_alpha   90.00
_cell.angle_beta   90.00
_cell.angle_gamma   90.00
#
_symmetry.space_group_name_H-M   'P 1'
#
loop_
_entity.id
_entity.type
_entity.pdbx_description
1 polymer ?
#
loop_
_entity_poly.entity_id
_entity_poly.type
_entity_poly.pdbx_seq_one_letter_code
_entity_poly.pdbx_strand_id
1 'polypeptide(L)' 'MAKASEQPLQPNPFRTYRDPKTGLWVVIPVTKTTNHFSSSVGQEISSDSKDTL' A
#
# COMPACT_ATOMS: atom_id res chain seq x y z
N MET A 1 -30.68 2.18 -11.12
CA MET A 1 -29.29 2.04 -11.59
C MET A 1 -28.43 3.04 -10.84
N ALA A 2 -27.30 2.62 -10.26
CA ALA A 2 -26.34 3.56 -9.67
C ALA A 2 -25.66 4.36 -10.78
N LYS A 3 -25.49 5.67 -10.59
CA LYS A 3 -24.76 6.50 -11.56
C LYS A 3 -23.28 6.10 -11.56
N ALA A 4 -22.72 5.94 -12.75
CA ALA A 4 -21.28 5.81 -12.92
C ALA A 4 -20.62 7.17 -12.60
N SER A 5 -19.52 7.14 -11.84
CA SER A 5 -18.68 8.32 -11.64
C SER A 5 -17.93 8.59 -12.95
N GLU A 6 -18.06 9.81 -13.49
CA GLU A 6 -17.34 10.22 -14.71
C GLU A 6 -15.87 10.53 -14.47
N GLN A 7 -15.48 10.70 -13.19
CA GLN A 7 -14.11 10.97 -12.80
C GLN A 7 -13.49 9.77 -12.06
N PRO A 8 -12.21 9.46 -12.34
CA PRO A 8 -11.46 8.49 -11.56
C PRO A 8 -11.44 8.92 -10.09
N LEU A 9 -11.65 7.97 -9.19
CA LEU A 9 -11.50 8.22 -7.76
C LEU A 9 -10.05 8.65 -7.49
N GLN A 10 -9.90 9.73 -6.73
CA GLN A 10 -8.58 10.20 -6.32
C GLN A 10 -7.95 9.16 -5.38
N PRO A 11 -6.63 8.90 -5.51
CA PRO A 11 -5.91 8.04 -4.58
C PRO A 11 -6.03 8.54 -3.14
N ASN A 12 -6.01 7.62 -2.18
CA ASN A 12 -6.04 7.98 -0.76
C ASN A 12 -4.82 8.88 -0.43
N PRO A 13 -5.02 10.13 0.04
CA PRO A 13 -3.92 11.04 0.34
C PRO A 13 -3.16 10.67 1.63
N PHE A 14 -3.68 9.75 2.42
CA PHE A 14 -3.11 9.35 3.71
C PHE A 14 -2.29 8.08 3.62
N ARG A 15 -1.13 8.08 4.29
CA ARG A 15 -0.42 6.84 4.59
C ARG A 15 -1.10 6.15 5.77
N THR A 16 -1.46 4.88 5.59
CA THR A 16 -2.09 4.07 6.63
C THR A 16 -1.30 2.79 6.86
N TYR A 17 -1.28 2.29 8.09
CA TYR A 17 -0.81 0.94 8.41
C TYR A 17 -1.89 0.16 9.14
N ARG A 18 -1.78 -1.18 9.09
CA ARG A 18 -2.63 -2.08 9.86
C ARG A 18 -1.93 -2.42 11.17
N ASP A 19 -2.52 -2.04 12.30
CA ASP A 19 -1.96 -2.39 13.60
C ASP A 19 -2.09 -3.91 13.82
N PRO A 20 -0.98 -4.66 13.98
CA PRO A 20 -1.02 -6.12 14.17
C PRO A 20 -1.65 -6.53 15.50
N LYS A 21 -1.67 -5.66 16.52
CA LYS A 21 -2.22 -5.98 17.84
C LYS A 21 -3.74 -5.83 17.87
N THR A 22 -4.25 -4.76 17.28
CA THR A 22 -5.68 -4.41 17.33
C THR A 22 -6.42 -4.74 16.05
N GLY A 23 -5.72 -4.94 14.94
CA GLY A 23 -6.34 -5.09 13.64
C GLY A 23 -7.10 -3.84 13.23
N LEU A 24 -6.65 -2.64 13.60
CA LEU A 24 -7.26 -1.38 13.14
C LEU A 24 -6.37 -0.70 12.10
N TRP A 25 -6.99 0.06 11.20
CA TRP A 25 -6.27 0.93 10.28
C TRP A 25 -5.91 2.22 11.01
N VAL A 26 -4.62 2.58 11.00
CA VAL A 26 -4.12 3.78 11.65
C VAL A 26 -3.56 4.71 10.59
N VAL A 27 -3.96 5.98 10.64
CA VAL A 27 -3.49 7.05 9.76
C VAL A 27 -2.20 7.65 10.32
N ILE A 28 -1.17 7.76 9.47
CA ILE A 28 0.12 8.37 9.82
C ILE A 28 0.08 9.85 9.44
N PRO A 29 0.15 10.78 10.41
CA PRO A 29 0.23 12.21 10.12
C PRO A 29 1.58 12.54 9.46
N VAL A 30 1.53 13.30 8.37
CA VAL A 30 2.71 13.67 7.56
C VAL A 30 3.76 14.48 8.35
N THR A 31 3.35 15.13 9.43
CA THR A 31 4.18 16.02 10.25
C THR A 31 5.13 15.30 11.21
N LYS A 32 5.07 13.97 11.33
CA LYS A 32 5.84 13.20 12.33
C LYS A 32 6.88 12.23 11.76
N THR A 33 7.10 12.23 10.46
CA THR A 33 8.10 11.34 9.83
C THR A 33 9.43 12.06 9.63
N THR A 34 10.30 12.01 10.66
CA THR A 34 11.74 11.90 10.40
C THR A 34 11.95 10.66 9.54
N ASN A 35 12.56 10.84 8.37
CA ASN A 35 12.86 9.80 7.40
C ASN A 35 13.68 8.65 8.02
N HIS A 36 13.01 7.65 8.59
CA HIS A 36 13.62 6.35 8.92
C HIS A 36 13.15 5.26 7.95
N PHE A 37 12.89 5.63 6.68
CA PHE A 37 12.86 4.65 5.61
C PHE A 37 14.29 4.36 5.17
N SER A 38 14.99 3.56 5.98
CA SER A 38 16.09 2.75 5.47
C SER A 38 15.50 1.80 4.43
N SER A 39 15.91 2.02 3.19
CA SER A 39 15.81 1.12 2.05
C SER A 39 15.66 -0.35 2.45
N SER A 40 14.56 -0.97 2.08
CA SER A 40 14.55 -2.41 1.83
C SER A 40 13.64 -2.69 0.65
N VAL A 41 14.28 -2.67 -0.52
CA VAL A 41 14.07 -3.57 -1.66
C VAL A 41 12.61 -3.92 -1.95
N GLY A 42 12.10 -3.34 -3.04
CA GLY A 42 10.97 -3.92 -3.77
C GLY A 42 11.28 -5.39 -4.03
N GLN A 43 10.50 -6.26 -3.39
CA GLN A 43 10.48 -7.68 -3.70
C GLN A 43 9.84 -7.83 -5.08
N GLU A 44 10.65 -7.78 -6.13
CA GLU A 44 10.33 -8.45 -7.38
C GLU A 44 10.23 -9.95 -7.07
N ILE A 45 9.00 -10.42 -6.95
CA ILE A 45 8.68 -11.85 -7.02
C ILE A 45 9.05 -12.35 -8.42
N SER A 46 10.31 -12.77 -8.57
CA SER A 46 10.78 -13.52 -9.73
C SER A 46 9.92 -14.77 -9.86
N SER A 47 9.06 -14.79 -10.88
CA SER A 47 8.24 -15.94 -11.21
C SER A 47 9.07 -16.88 -12.09
N ASP A 48 9.89 -17.73 -11.46
CA ASP A 48 10.51 -18.88 -12.13
C ASP A 48 9.44 -19.97 -12.28
N SER A 49 8.79 -20.03 -13.44
CA SER A 49 8.00 -21.20 -13.85
C SER A 49 8.87 -22.05 -14.75
N LYS A 50 9.56 -23.02 -14.15
CA LYS A 50 10.29 -24.08 -14.83
C LYS A 50 9.34 -25.25 -15.11
N ASP A 51 8.50 -25.12 -16.13
CA ASP A 51 7.72 -26.26 -16.62
C ASP A 51 8.55 -27.03 -17.65
N THR A 52 8.99 -28.18 -17.20
CA THR A 52 9.64 -29.23 -17.97
C THR A 52 8.56 -30.04 -18.69
N LEU A 53 8.59 -30.10 -20.03
CA LEU A 53 8.23 -31.31 -20.78
C LEU A 53 8.93 -31.33 -22.15
#